data_AF-A0A804PBH2-F1
#
_entry.id   AF-A0A804PBH2-F1
#
_cell.length_a   1.000
_cell.length_b   1.000
_cell.length_c   1.000
_cell.angle_alpha   90.00
_cell.angle_beta   90.00
_cell.angle_gamma   90.00
#
_symmetry.space_group_name_H-M   'P 1'
#
loop_
_entity.id
_entity.type
_entity.pdbx_description
1 polymer ?
#
loop_
_entity_poly.entity_id
_entity_poly.type
_entity_poly.pdbx_seq_one_letter_code
_entity_poly.pdbx_strand_id
1 'polypeptide(L)'
;MLMNGTSMSSPSACGGVALLVSGMKAEGIPLSPYSVRKAIENTAASISNAPEEKLTTRNGLLQVDRAFEYAQQAKKLPLVSYRISINQVGKSSK
;
A
#
# COMPACT_ATOMS: atom_id res chain seq x y z
N MET A 1 13.11 -10.64 24.73
CA MET A 1 12.22 -9.47 24.62
C MET A 1 11.52 -9.52 23.27
N LEU A 2 10.21 -9.69 23.22
CA LEU A 2 9.42 -9.39 22.02
C LEU A 2 9.10 -7.90 22.04
N MET A 3 9.67 -7.14 21.11
CA MET A 3 9.41 -5.70 21.00
C MET A 3 8.11 -5.50 20.21
N ASN A 4 7.02 -5.28 20.92
CA ASN A 4 5.74 -4.91 20.32
C ASN A 4 5.82 -3.42 19.94
N GLY A 5 5.71 -3.11 18.65
CA GLY A 5 5.68 -1.73 18.21
C GLY A 5 5.77 -1.56 16.71
N THR A 6 5.34 -0.39 16.26
CA THR A 6 5.48 0.05 14.87
C THR A 6 6.94 0.07 14.40
N SER A 7 7.89 0.21 15.34
CA SER A 7 9.33 0.11 15.09
C SER A 7 9.77 -1.26 14.55
N MET A 8 9.08 -2.34 14.91
CA MET A 8 9.37 -3.69 14.38
C MET A 8 8.51 -4.06 13.18
N SER A 9 7.27 -3.54 13.09
CA SER A 9 6.44 -3.78 11.91
C SER A 9 6.94 -3.00 10.68
N SER A 10 7.55 -1.83 10.86
CA SER A 10 8.12 -1.02 9.76
C SER A 10 9.24 -1.74 8.99
N PRO A 11 10.31 -2.29 9.62
CA PRO A 11 11.33 -3.05 8.90
C PRO A 11 10.78 -4.34 8.28
N SER A 12 9.80 -5.00 8.91
CA SER A 12 9.11 -6.16 8.33
C SER A 12 8.35 -5.78 7.06
N ALA A 13 7.58 -4.68 7.09
CA ALA A 13 6.88 -4.16 5.91
C ALA A 13 7.87 -3.71 4.83
N CYS A 14 8.99 -3.08 5.20
CA CYS A 14 10.06 -2.71 4.27
C CYS A 14 10.61 -3.93 3.52
N GLY A 15 10.90 -5.03 4.22
CA GLY A 15 11.31 -6.30 3.59
C GLY A 15 10.27 -6.85 2.62
N GLY A 16 8.99 -6.83 3.01
CA GLY A 16 7.89 -7.25 2.12
C GLY A 16 7.77 -6.38 0.86
N VAL A 17 7.90 -5.05 1.00
CA VAL A 17 7.92 -4.12 -0.13
C VAL A 17 9.15 -4.35 -1.02
N ALA A 18 10.32 -4.63 -0.43
CA ALA A 18 11.53 -4.94 -1.19
C ALA A 18 11.38 -6.21 -2.05
N LEU A 19 10.72 -7.25 -1.52
CA LEU A 19 10.37 -8.45 -2.29
C LEU A 19 9.38 -8.14 -3.42
N LEU A 20 8.33 -7.38 -3.13
CA LEU A 20 7.34 -6.98 -4.13
C LEU A 20 7.98 -6.19 -5.28
N VAL A 21 8.81 -5.19 -4.97
CA VAL A 21 9.53 -4.37 -5.97
C VAL A 21 10.49 -5.24 -6.78
N SER A 22 11.20 -6.17 -6.13
CA SER A 22 12.09 -7.12 -6.81
C SER A 22 11.33 -7.99 -7.81
N GLY A 23 10.21 -8.58 -7.42
CA GLY A 23 9.36 -9.39 -8.30
C GLY A 23 8.79 -8.59 -9.46
N MET A 24 8.25 -7.40 -9.19
CA MET A 24 7.73 -6.51 -10.23
C MET A 24 8.80 -6.13 -11.25
N LYS A 25 10.02 -5.83 -10.78
CA LYS A 25 11.16 -5.53 -11.66
C LYS A 25 11.56 -6.74 -12.52
N ALA A 26 11.58 -7.94 -11.94
CA ALA A 26 11.92 -9.18 -12.65
C ALA A 26 10.93 -9.49 -13.80
N GLU A 27 9.63 -9.24 -13.57
CA GLU A 27 8.56 -9.45 -14.58
C GLU A 27 8.36 -8.28 -15.56
N GLY A 28 9.17 -7.23 -15.46
CA GLY A 28 9.02 -6.03 -16.29
C GLY A 28 7.67 -5.31 -16.07
N ILE A 29 7.15 -5.31 -14.85
CA ILE A 29 5.94 -4.57 -14.47
C ILE A 29 6.33 -3.10 -14.19
N PRO A 30 5.66 -2.11 -14.80
CA PRO A 30 5.95 -0.70 -14.56
C PRO A 30 5.86 -0.31 -13.07
N LEU A 31 6.93 0.29 -12.55
CA LEU A 31 7.07 0.64 -11.14
C LEU A 31 6.88 2.14 -10.90
N SER A 32 6.11 2.46 -9.88
CA SER A 32 6.02 3.78 -9.26
C SER A 32 5.68 3.62 -7.78
N PRO A 33 6.05 4.58 -6.91
CA PRO A 33 5.64 4.53 -5.50
C PRO A 33 4.11 4.36 -5.33
N TYR A 34 3.34 4.95 -6.25
CA TYR A 34 1.88 4.89 -6.24
C TYR A 34 1.32 3.54 -6.66
N SER A 35 1.91 2.87 -7.66
CA SER A 35 1.46 1.55 -8.09
C SER A 35 1.76 0.49 -7.03
N VAL A 36 2.94 0.55 -6.40
CA VAL A 36 3.31 -0.33 -5.28
C VAL A 36 2.36 -0.12 -4.10
N ARG A 37 2.12 1.14 -3.70
CA ARG A 37 1.17 1.46 -2.64
C ARG A 37 -0.24 0.95 -2.95
N LYS A 38 -0.73 1.16 -4.18
CA LYS A 38 -2.05 0.71 -4.60
C LYS A 38 -2.20 -0.82 -4.54
N ALA A 39 -1.18 -1.56 -4.98
CA ALA A 39 -1.18 -3.01 -4.90
C ALA A 39 -1.27 -3.49 -3.43
N ILE A 40 -0.49 -2.89 -2.54
CA ILE A 40 -0.51 -3.21 -1.11
C ILE A 40 -1.87 -2.86 -0.48
N GLU A 41 -2.35 -1.65 -0.72
CA GLU A 41 -3.59 -1.15 -0.13
C GLU A 41 -4.82 -1.96 -0.55
N ASN A 42 -4.86 -2.45 -1.79
CA ASN A 42 -5.99 -3.22 -2.33
C ASN A 42 -5.93 -4.73 -2.02
N THR A 43 -4.82 -5.22 -1.47
CA THR A 43 -4.63 -6.66 -1.20
C THR A 43 -4.40 -6.97 0.28
N ALA A 44 -4.31 -5.92 1.11
CA ALA A 44 -4.15 -6.08 2.54
C ALA A 44 -5.32 -6.86 3.15
N ALA A 45 -5.00 -7.83 4.01
CA ALA A 45 -5.98 -8.68 4.66
C ALA A 45 -6.56 -7.95 5.88
N SER A 46 -7.90 -7.84 5.94
CA SER A 46 -8.57 -7.23 7.10
C SER A 46 -8.27 -8.02 8.37
N ILE A 47 -7.96 -7.31 9.46
CA ILE A 47 -7.65 -7.92 10.77
C ILE A 47 -8.94 -8.18 11.56
N SER A 48 -9.93 -7.29 11.41
CA SER A 48 -11.20 -7.37 12.11
C SER A 48 -12.31 -6.75 11.25
N ASN A 49 -13.54 -7.17 11.54
CA ASN A 49 -14.75 -6.60 10.93
C ASN A 49 -15.31 -5.44 11.76
N ALA A 50 -14.74 -5.17 12.95
CA ALA A 50 -15.16 -4.06 13.79
C ALA A 50 -14.78 -2.72 13.15
N PRO A 51 -15.72 -1.77 12.97
CA PRO A 51 -15.44 -0.48 12.35
C PRO A 51 -14.37 0.35 13.08
N GLU A 52 -14.29 0.21 14.40
CA GLU A 52 -13.34 0.90 15.27
C GLU A 52 -11.89 0.47 15.03
N GLU A 53 -11.65 -0.82 14.79
CA GLU A 53 -10.32 -1.34 14.49
C GLU A 53 -9.81 -0.88 13.13
N LYS A 54 -10.71 -0.61 12.17
CA LYS A 54 -10.31 -0.14 10.83
C LYS A 54 -9.53 1.18 10.87
N LEU A 55 -9.79 2.05 11.84
CA LEU A 55 -9.03 3.29 12.03
C LEU A 55 -7.60 3.02 12.53
N THR A 56 -7.40 1.93 13.27
CA THR A 56 -6.10 1.50 13.79
C THR A 56 -5.31 0.69 12.76
N THR A 57 -5.96 -0.27 12.09
CA THR A 57 -5.31 -1.22 11.18
C THR A 57 -5.25 -0.71 9.75
N ARG A 58 -5.97 0.37 9.44
CA ARG A 58 -6.10 0.96 8.11
C ARG A 58 -6.61 -0.08 7.10
N ASN A 59 -5.77 -0.49 6.14
CA ASN A 59 -6.15 -1.45 5.11
C ASN A 59 -5.94 -2.90 5.58
N GLY A 60 -5.27 -3.11 6.71
CA GLY A 60 -5.00 -4.43 7.27
C GLY A 60 -3.56 -4.90 7.09
N LEU A 61 -3.36 -6.21 7.09
CA LEU A 61 -2.04 -6.85 7.03
C LEU A 61 -1.52 -6.92 5.60
N LEU A 62 -0.24 -6.55 5.40
CA LEU A 62 0.45 -6.69 4.12
C LEU A 62 0.42 -8.16 3.62
N GLN A 63 0.02 -8.36 2.37
CA GLN A 63 0.03 -9.65 1.67
C GLN A 63 0.92 -9.53 0.43
N VAL A 64 2.20 -9.92 0.53
CA VAL A 64 3.21 -9.67 -0.51
C VAL A 64 2.90 -10.45 -1.81
N ASP A 65 2.48 -11.71 -1.65
CA ASP A 65 2.03 -12.59 -2.71
C ASP A 65 0.84 -12.01 -3.48
N ARG A 66 -0.23 -11.64 -2.77
CA ARG A 66 -1.42 -11.06 -3.40
C ARG A 66 -1.15 -9.70 -4.03
N ALA A 67 -0.31 -8.88 -3.39
CA ALA A 67 0.12 -7.60 -3.97
C ALA A 67 0.88 -7.80 -5.29
N PHE A 68 1.69 -8.85 -5.38
CA PHE A 68 2.40 -9.20 -6.61
C PHE A 68 1.45 -9.70 -7.69
N GLU A 69 0.49 -10.58 -7.37
CA GLU A 69 -0.57 -11.01 -8.30
C GLU A 69 -1.39 -9.82 -8.82
N TYR A 70 -1.76 -8.91 -7.93
CA TYR A 70 -2.45 -7.68 -8.28
C TYR A 70 -1.62 -6.84 -9.26
N ALA A 71 -0.31 -6.70 -9.01
CA ALA A 71 0.60 -5.97 -9.88
C ALA A 71 0.72 -6.61 -11.27
N GLN A 72 0.72 -7.94 -11.35
CA GLN A 72 0.72 -8.67 -12.62
C GLN A 72 -0.56 -8.37 -13.42
N GLN A 73 -1.72 -8.39 -12.78
CA GLN A 73 -3.00 -8.05 -13.41
C GLN A 73 -3.04 -6.59 -13.87
N ALA A 74 -2.45 -5.69 -13.10
CA ALA A 74 -2.37 -4.26 -13.40
C ALA A 74 -1.29 -3.88 -14.43
N LYS A 75 -0.48 -4.83 -14.92
CA LYS A 75 0.69 -4.56 -15.80
C LYS A 75 0.36 -3.74 -17.05
N LYS A 76 -0.85 -3.88 -17.60
CA LYS A 76 -1.32 -3.19 -18.81
C LYS A 76 -2.00 -1.84 -18.53
N LEU A 77 -2.24 -1.50 -17.26
CA LEU A 77 -2.91 -0.27 -16.88
C LEU A 77 -1.93 0.91 -16.87
N PRO A 78 -2.37 2.12 -17.23
CA PRO A 78 -1.53 3.30 -17.14
C PRO A 78 -1.17 3.63 -15.69
N LEU A 79 0.08 4.07 -15.48
CA LEU A 79 0.52 4.59 -14.20
C LEU A 79 -0.07 5.99 -13.97
N VAL A 80 -1.19 6.05 -13.26
CA VAL A 80 -1.88 7.29 -12.90
C VAL A 80 -1.81 7.56 -11.40
N SER A 81 -1.60 8.82 -11.04
CA SER A 81 -1.70 9.33 -9.67
C SER A 81 -2.53 10.61 -9.67
N TYR A 82 -3.29 10.82 -8.59
CA TYR A 82 -4.15 11.98 -8.43
C TYR A 82 -3.67 12.78 -7.22
N ARG A 83 -3.43 14.08 -7.41
CA ARG A 83 -3.20 14.99 -6.29
C ARG A 83 -4.56 15.48 -5.81
N ILE A 84 -4.94 15.05 -4.61
CA ILE A 84 -6.17 15.52 -3.95
C ILE A 84 -5.78 16.61 -2.97
N SER A 85 -6.39 17.78 -3.08
CA SER A 85 -6.22 18.91 -2.16
C SER A 85 -7.59 19.38 -1.70
N ILE A 86 -7.75 19.57 -0.39
CA ILE A 86 -8.98 20.09 0.21
C ILE A 86 -8.64 21.47 0.75
N ASN A 87 -9.37 22.49 0.29
CA ASN A 87 -9.27 23.83 0.85
C ASN A 87 -10.10 23.91 2.13
N GLN A 88 -9.62 24.68 3.11
CA GLN A 88 -10.45 25.02 4.27
C GLN A 88 -11.68 25.79 3.79
N VAL A 89 -12.84 25.47 4.36
CA VAL A 89 -14.09 26.19 4.11
C VAL A 89 -13.84 27.69 4.34
N GLY A 90 -14.20 28.52 3.36
CA GLY A 90 -14.07 29.98 3.44
C GLY A 90 -12.74 30.57 2.95
N LYS A 91 -11.77 29.76 2.48
CA LYS A 91 -10.55 30.27 1.83
C LYS A 91 -10.58 30.01 0.33
N SER A 92 -10.57 31.06 -0.48
CA SER A 92 -10.33 30.95 -1.92
C SER A 92 -8.89 30.53 -2.16
N SER A 93 -8.65 29.58 -3.07
CA SER A 93 -7.30 29.36 -3.60
C SER A 93 -6.88 30.66 -4.28
N LYS A 94 -5.76 31.24 -3.85
CA LYS A 94 -5.04 32.23 -4.67
C LYS A 94 -4.40 31.52 -5.86
#